data_AF-A0A2J7ZPY5-F1
#
_entry.id   AF-A0A2J7ZPY5-F1
#
_cell.length_a   1.000
_cell.length_b   1.000
_cell.length_c   1.000
_cell.angle_alpha   90.00
_cell.angle_beta   90.00
_cell.angle_gamma   90.00
#
_symmetry.space_group_name_H-M   'P 1'
#
loop_
_entity.id
_entity.type
_entity.pdbx_description
1 polymer ?
#
loop_
_entity_poly.entity_id
_entity_poly.type
_entity_poly.pdbx_seq_one_letter_code
_entity_poly.pdbx_strand_id
1 'polypeptide(L)'
;MAPRRQVAFLLALAALSLCYTADSAAAARRVRKELRQLSPSEYKLFIQGLATLSTVPTPAGKIIFGPLYLDYTEFVVRHSVAYHDPRGDQGHIGPCLMTFHRALMLEFENVLLSVVPGLKAMPYWDFTLDGPGGKYFNTSQYIFTEKYAGNKGGDPKTNYTVTNGAFGWRPVEKFQRQRFPQYESIYNGSRTTGLLRGWVNSVDNPYVTRFPWGTNRAYNPTQMPWAALSPAMVKIMKDASDANTLYNFTTADYDRCLNASAIKSVNQWNYCADLSTVTTAPNPMEALGFASQFGISPLMHASAHFATGGLLDSLMDAGDLSDTSTSPHDILIFMAQHANIDRNALMWQANLQAANRKVAGKSVMWGYPATKAQYPTAVDGCLLHDPINSAAKFAELIPGRSKPNGYTHFDVLDLTRPDNIPYTYDNVYGALKTKFKH
;
A
#
# COMPACT_ATOMS: atom_id res chain seq x y z
N MET A 1 -31.09 55.76 -46.19
CA MET A 1 -31.12 54.28 -46.26
C MET A 1 -29.70 53.78 -46.05
N ALA A 2 -29.39 53.35 -44.84
CA ALA A 2 -28.05 52.91 -44.43
C ALA A 2 -27.94 51.37 -44.52
N PRO A 3 -26.79 50.79 -44.94
CA PRO A 3 -26.66 49.36 -45.07
C PRO A 3 -26.27 48.69 -43.74
N ARG A 4 -26.82 47.50 -43.55
CA ARG A 4 -26.62 46.59 -42.42
C ARG A 4 -25.15 46.18 -42.28
N ARG A 5 -24.60 46.32 -41.07
CA ARG A 5 -23.33 45.73 -40.64
C ARG A 5 -23.49 44.22 -40.48
N GLN A 6 -22.79 43.42 -41.28
CA GLN A 6 -22.47 42.04 -40.95
C GLN A 6 -21.22 42.05 -40.07
N VAL A 7 -21.33 41.55 -38.85
CA VAL A 7 -20.19 41.29 -37.96
C VAL A 7 -19.73 39.86 -38.21
N ALA A 8 -18.61 39.70 -38.91
CA ALA A 8 -17.91 38.43 -39.02
C ALA A 8 -16.95 38.30 -37.83
N PHE A 9 -17.23 37.35 -36.92
CA PHE A 9 -16.28 36.91 -35.91
C PHE A 9 -15.20 36.05 -36.58
N LEU A 10 -13.98 36.57 -36.68
CA LEU A 10 -12.78 35.80 -37.01
C LEU A 10 -12.29 35.10 -35.73
N LEU A 11 -12.66 33.82 -35.57
CA LEU A 11 -12.00 32.89 -34.65
C LEU A 11 -10.72 32.40 -35.34
N ALA A 12 -9.59 33.01 -35.00
CA ALA A 12 -8.28 32.45 -35.34
C ALA A 12 -7.99 31.26 -34.41
N LEU A 13 -8.25 30.04 -34.88
CA LEU A 13 -7.67 28.84 -34.29
C LEU A 13 -6.17 28.83 -34.61
N ALA A 14 -5.35 29.26 -33.65
CA ALA A 14 -3.95 28.90 -33.64
C ALA A 14 -3.82 27.42 -33.26
N ALA A 15 -3.81 26.55 -34.28
CA ALA A 15 -3.38 25.17 -34.11
C ALA A 15 -1.86 25.18 -33.88
N LEU A 16 -1.43 25.32 -32.62
CA LEU A 16 -0.10 24.88 -32.22
C LEU A 16 -0.07 23.35 -32.31
N SER A 17 0.30 22.87 -33.48
CA SER A 17 0.79 21.50 -33.64
C SER A 17 2.13 21.43 -32.91
N LEU A 18 2.09 21.10 -31.62
CA LEU A 18 3.26 20.62 -30.89
C LEU A 18 3.63 19.28 -31.54
N CYS A 19 4.58 19.34 -32.48
CA CYS A 19 5.37 18.17 -32.82
C CYS A 19 5.95 17.63 -31.52
N TYR A 20 5.38 16.52 -31.04
CA TYR A 20 5.97 15.68 -30.01
C TYR A 20 7.24 15.10 -30.64
N THR A 21 8.34 15.84 -30.58
CA THR A 21 9.65 15.23 -30.69
C THR A 21 9.77 14.33 -29.46
N ALA A 22 9.69 13.03 -29.69
CA ALA A 22 10.03 12.00 -28.72
C ALA A 22 11.54 12.09 -28.44
N ASP A 23 11.95 13.16 -27.76
CA ASP A 23 13.24 13.26 -27.14
C ASP A 23 13.06 12.66 -25.75
N SER A 24 13.48 11.40 -25.60
CA SER A 24 13.51 10.74 -24.31
C SER A 24 14.63 11.35 -23.46
N ALA A 25 14.43 12.58 -23.02
CA ALA A 25 15.00 12.99 -21.75
C ALA A 25 14.43 12.00 -20.73
N ALA A 26 15.27 11.10 -20.21
CA ALA A 26 14.87 10.21 -19.13
C ALA A 26 14.24 11.10 -18.05
N ALA A 27 12.91 11.02 -17.91
CA ALA A 27 12.18 11.84 -16.95
C ALA A 27 12.90 11.67 -15.61
N ALA A 28 13.31 12.79 -15.00
CA ALA A 28 14.11 12.76 -13.79
C ALA A 28 13.42 11.83 -12.78
N ARG A 29 14.15 10.84 -12.28
CA ARG A 29 13.61 9.84 -11.36
C ARG A 29 12.95 10.54 -10.19
N ARG A 30 11.69 10.19 -9.90
CA ARG A 30 10.95 10.76 -8.77
C ARG A 30 11.62 10.38 -7.45
N VAL A 31 11.63 11.27 -6.46
CA VAL A 31 12.18 10.97 -5.12
C VAL A 31 11.04 11.03 -4.11
N ARG A 32 10.62 9.86 -3.60
CA ARG A 32 9.66 9.72 -2.52
C ARG A 32 10.34 10.13 -1.22
N LYS A 33 9.81 11.17 -0.57
CA LYS A 33 10.38 11.71 0.67
C LYS A 33 9.68 11.14 1.90
N GLU A 34 10.40 11.13 3.02
CA GLU A 34 9.77 10.87 4.32
C GLU A 34 8.72 11.96 4.57
N LEU A 35 7.50 11.57 4.96
CA LEU A 35 6.33 12.46 5.03
C LEU A 35 6.58 13.72 5.87
N ARG A 36 7.36 13.61 6.96
CA ARG A 36 7.66 14.72 7.87
C ARG A 36 8.84 15.58 7.42
N GLN A 37 9.49 15.20 6.31
CA GLN A 37 10.53 15.98 5.63
C GLN A 37 9.99 16.74 4.41
N LEU A 38 8.71 16.56 4.05
CA LEU A 38 8.07 17.42 3.06
C LEU A 38 8.10 18.88 3.49
N SER A 39 8.36 19.78 2.55
CA SER A 39 8.20 21.22 2.81
C SER A 39 6.72 21.53 3.09
N PRO A 40 6.39 22.69 3.71
CA PRO A 40 5.00 23.07 3.93
C PRO A 40 4.16 23.09 2.63
N SER A 41 4.75 23.49 1.50
CA SER A 41 4.06 23.48 0.21
C SER A 41 3.87 22.07 -0.36
N GLU A 42 4.88 21.20 -0.23
CA GLU A 42 4.77 19.79 -0.65
C GLU A 42 3.71 19.06 0.17
N TYR A 43 3.70 19.27 1.50
CA TYR A 43 2.70 18.67 2.38
C TYR A 43 1.29 19.14 2.04
N LYS A 44 1.10 20.45 1.80
CA LYS A 44 -0.20 21.00 1.37
C LYS A 44 -0.67 20.37 0.07
N LEU A 45 0.19 20.25 -0.94
CA LEU A 45 -0.14 19.60 -2.21
C LEU A 45 -0.52 18.13 -2.03
N PHE A 46 0.21 17.40 -1.17
CA PHE A 46 -0.11 16.02 -0.86
C PHE A 46 -1.52 15.89 -0.25
N ILE A 47 -1.84 16.67 0.79
CA ILE A 47 -3.17 16.64 1.42
C ILE A 47 -4.26 17.07 0.45
N GLN A 48 -4.03 18.10 -0.38
CA GLN A 48 -4.98 18.52 -1.42
C GLN A 48 -5.23 17.44 -2.48
N GLY A 49 -4.18 16.73 -2.90
CA GLY A 49 -4.29 15.60 -3.82
C GLY A 49 -5.15 14.50 -3.23
N LEU A 50 -4.84 14.04 -2.02
CA LEU A 50 -5.63 13.05 -1.30
C LEU A 50 -7.10 13.47 -1.10
N ALA A 51 -7.35 14.72 -0.71
CA ALA A 51 -8.70 15.26 -0.55
C ALA A 51 -9.47 15.22 -1.88
N THR A 52 -8.83 15.59 -2.99
CA THR A 52 -9.43 15.54 -4.33
C THR A 52 -9.78 14.10 -4.72
N LEU A 53 -8.86 13.15 -4.51
CA LEU A 53 -9.12 11.73 -4.76
C LEU A 53 -10.29 11.21 -3.92
N SER A 54 -10.49 11.74 -2.71
CA SER A 54 -11.61 11.37 -1.85
C SER A 54 -12.95 12.01 -2.22
N THR A 55 -12.97 13.11 -2.99
CA THR A 55 -14.21 13.87 -3.23
C THR A 55 -14.66 13.89 -4.69
N VAL A 56 -13.75 13.75 -5.65
CA VAL A 56 -14.07 13.85 -7.08
C VAL A 56 -14.28 12.44 -7.65
N PRO A 57 -15.51 12.06 -8.05
CA PRO A 57 -15.78 10.71 -8.56
C PRO A 57 -15.01 10.40 -9.85
N THR A 58 -14.61 9.14 -10.05
CA THR A 58 -13.84 8.67 -11.22
C THR A 58 -14.35 9.22 -12.57
N PRO A 59 -15.66 9.19 -12.91
CA PRO A 59 -16.13 9.72 -14.19
C PRO A 59 -15.83 11.21 -14.40
N ALA A 60 -16.05 12.04 -13.37
CA ALA A 60 -15.76 13.46 -13.41
C ALA A 60 -14.24 13.72 -13.41
N GLY A 61 -13.49 13.01 -12.58
CA GLY A 61 -12.05 13.17 -12.49
C GLY A 61 -11.33 12.73 -13.76
N LYS A 62 -11.83 11.75 -14.51
CA LYS A 62 -11.27 11.40 -15.83
C LYS A 62 -11.38 12.52 -16.86
N ILE A 63 -12.43 13.34 -16.76
CA ILE A 63 -12.62 14.52 -17.62
C ILE A 63 -11.63 15.63 -17.22
N ILE A 64 -11.43 15.83 -15.91
CA ILE A 64 -10.63 16.95 -15.37
C ILE A 64 -9.12 16.65 -15.38
N PHE A 65 -8.73 15.46 -14.92
CA PHE A 65 -7.35 15.06 -14.64
C PHE A 65 -6.81 14.04 -15.65
N GLY A 66 -7.62 13.65 -16.63
CA GLY A 66 -7.25 12.74 -17.71
C GLY A 66 -7.60 11.27 -17.46
N PRO A 67 -7.43 10.41 -18.48
CA PRO A 67 -8.02 9.08 -18.54
C PRO A 67 -7.52 8.10 -17.48
N LEU A 68 -6.35 8.37 -16.89
CA LEU A 68 -5.73 7.55 -15.85
C LEU A 68 -6.32 7.80 -14.46
N TYR A 69 -7.12 8.86 -14.27
CA TYR A 69 -7.67 9.20 -12.97
C TYR A 69 -8.57 8.09 -12.42
N LEU A 70 -8.39 7.80 -11.14
CA LEU A 70 -9.23 6.95 -10.30
C LEU A 70 -9.49 7.70 -8.99
N ASP A 71 -10.72 7.77 -8.54
CA ASP A 71 -10.97 8.27 -7.18
C ASP A 71 -10.51 7.24 -6.14
N TYR A 72 -10.47 7.64 -4.88
CA TYR A 72 -9.87 6.83 -3.83
C TYR A 72 -10.65 5.53 -3.54
N THR A 73 -11.96 5.54 -3.75
CA THR A 73 -12.82 4.36 -3.53
C THR A 73 -12.43 3.21 -4.47
N GLU A 74 -11.91 3.50 -5.67
CA GLU A 74 -11.35 2.47 -6.57
C GLU A 74 -10.23 1.67 -5.90
N PHE A 75 -9.33 2.34 -5.17
CA PHE A 75 -8.20 1.68 -4.51
C PHE A 75 -8.66 0.80 -3.34
N VAL A 76 -9.65 1.27 -2.56
CA VAL A 76 -10.27 0.47 -1.49
C VAL A 76 -10.91 -0.78 -2.06
N VAL A 77 -11.80 -0.63 -3.06
CA VAL A 77 -12.54 -1.76 -3.64
C VAL A 77 -11.60 -2.75 -4.31
N ARG A 78 -10.58 -2.29 -5.05
CA ARG A 78 -9.62 -3.18 -5.72
C ARG A 78 -8.74 -3.94 -4.73
N HIS A 79 -8.39 -3.32 -3.60
CA HIS A 79 -7.73 -4.02 -2.50
C HIS A 79 -8.61 -5.14 -1.93
N SER A 80 -9.89 -4.83 -1.69
CA SER A 80 -10.86 -5.82 -1.18
C SER A 80 -11.14 -6.95 -2.17
N VAL A 81 -11.21 -6.66 -3.47
CA VAL A 81 -11.34 -7.66 -4.53
C VAL A 81 -10.13 -8.59 -4.56
N ALA A 82 -8.92 -8.08 -4.34
CA ALA A 82 -7.72 -8.89 -4.27
C ALA A 82 -7.68 -9.78 -3.02
N TYR A 83 -8.11 -9.26 -1.88
CA TYR A 83 -8.22 -10.02 -0.63
C TYR A 83 -9.29 -11.12 -0.71
N HIS A 84 -10.45 -10.84 -1.31
CA HIS A 84 -11.58 -11.76 -1.43
C HIS A 84 -11.61 -12.58 -2.72
N ASP A 85 -10.53 -12.57 -3.52
CA ASP A 85 -10.48 -13.29 -4.79
C ASP A 85 -10.78 -14.78 -4.57
N PRO A 86 -11.65 -15.41 -5.39
CA PRO A 86 -12.02 -16.82 -5.22
C PRO A 86 -10.84 -17.78 -5.39
N ARG A 87 -9.73 -17.34 -5.99
CA ARG A 87 -8.48 -18.10 -6.10
C ARG A 87 -7.65 -18.09 -4.82
N GLY A 88 -8.03 -17.24 -3.85
CA GLY A 88 -7.33 -16.95 -2.60
C GLY A 88 -6.75 -15.53 -2.61
N ASP A 89 -6.33 -15.04 -1.44
CA ASP A 89 -5.80 -13.67 -1.25
C ASP A 89 -4.61 -13.37 -2.18
N GLN A 90 -4.83 -12.49 -3.14
CA GLN A 90 -3.86 -12.09 -4.18
C GLN A 90 -2.95 -10.95 -3.74
N GLY A 91 -3.19 -10.38 -2.56
CA GLY A 91 -2.52 -9.18 -2.05
C GLY A 91 -1.56 -9.44 -0.90
N HIS A 92 -1.80 -10.47 -0.08
CA HIS A 92 -1.07 -10.67 1.18
C HIS A 92 -0.38 -12.03 1.31
N ILE A 93 -0.94 -13.08 0.71
CA ILE A 93 -0.49 -14.46 0.94
C ILE A 93 0.55 -14.88 -0.09
N GLY A 94 1.71 -15.31 0.39
CA GLY A 94 2.76 -15.91 -0.43
C GLY A 94 3.57 -14.90 -1.25
N PRO A 95 3.99 -15.24 -2.48
CA PRO A 95 4.97 -14.45 -3.23
C PRO A 95 4.43 -13.09 -3.72
N CYS A 96 3.12 -12.96 -3.91
CA CYS A 96 2.49 -11.79 -4.54
C CYS A 96 2.46 -10.53 -3.67
N LEU A 97 2.66 -10.65 -2.35
CA LEU A 97 2.60 -9.55 -1.37
C LEU A 97 3.26 -8.27 -1.87
N MET A 98 4.56 -8.34 -2.16
CA MET A 98 5.34 -7.15 -2.52
C MET A 98 4.91 -6.55 -3.86
N THR A 99 4.71 -7.40 -4.86
CA THR A 99 4.36 -6.98 -6.22
C THR A 99 2.96 -6.37 -6.32
N PHE A 100 1.98 -6.90 -5.58
CA PHE A 100 0.64 -6.33 -5.53
C PHE A 100 0.66 -4.92 -4.96
N HIS A 101 1.25 -4.75 -3.77
CA HIS A 101 1.33 -3.46 -3.11
C HIS A 101 2.20 -2.46 -3.89
N ARG A 102 3.30 -2.90 -4.51
CA ARG A 102 4.10 -2.05 -5.41
C ARG A 102 3.30 -1.56 -6.62
N ALA A 103 2.50 -2.42 -7.24
CA ALA A 103 1.61 -2.04 -8.33
C ALA A 103 0.57 -1.01 -7.88
N LEU A 104 -0.05 -1.25 -6.71
CA LEU A 104 -1.00 -0.32 -6.10
C LEU A 104 -0.38 1.05 -5.83
N MET A 105 0.84 1.10 -5.27
CA MET A 105 1.55 2.35 -5.01
C MET A 105 1.92 3.09 -6.30
N LEU A 106 2.35 2.36 -7.34
CA LEU A 106 2.68 2.96 -8.64
C LEU A 106 1.46 3.61 -9.29
N GLU A 107 0.32 2.91 -9.32
CA GLU A 107 -0.92 3.42 -9.87
C GLU A 107 -1.43 4.61 -9.06
N PHE A 108 -1.45 4.49 -7.73
CA PHE A 108 -1.82 5.56 -6.83
C PHE A 108 -0.96 6.80 -7.03
N GLU A 109 0.36 6.65 -7.12
CA GLU A 109 1.27 7.78 -7.36
C GLU A 109 1.01 8.43 -8.72
N ASN A 110 0.76 7.66 -9.78
CA ASN A 110 0.44 8.23 -11.09
C ASN A 110 -0.87 9.04 -11.06
N VAL A 111 -1.88 8.53 -10.37
CA VAL A 111 -3.16 9.23 -10.18
C VAL A 111 -2.99 10.48 -9.31
N LEU A 112 -2.25 10.39 -8.20
CA LEU A 112 -1.97 11.53 -7.33
C LEU A 112 -1.26 12.65 -8.10
N LEU A 113 -0.26 12.32 -8.92
CA LEU A 113 0.50 13.29 -9.70
C LEU A 113 -0.28 13.87 -10.88
N SER A 114 -1.33 13.21 -11.39
CA SER A 114 -2.21 13.81 -12.39
C SER A 114 -3.10 14.91 -11.79
N VAL A 115 -3.43 14.81 -10.50
CA VAL A 115 -4.20 15.80 -9.77
C VAL A 115 -3.32 16.95 -9.27
N VAL A 116 -2.14 16.65 -8.72
CA VAL A 116 -1.21 17.63 -8.16
C VAL A 116 0.18 17.52 -8.79
N PRO A 117 0.37 17.95 -10.06
CA PRO A 117 1.64 17.81 -10.78
C PRO A 117 2.80 18.63 -10.17
N GLY A 118 2.50 19.57 -9.26
CA GLY A 118 3.51 20.28 -8.48
C GLY A 118 4.18 19.41 -7.40
N LEU A 119 3.51 18.35 -6.95
CA LEU A 119 4.08 17.35 -6.06
C LEU A 119 5.11 16.50 -6.86
N LYS A 120 6.28 16.21 -6.28
CA LYS A 120 7.34 15.51 -7.01
C LYS A 120 7.19 13.99 -7.00
N ALA A 121 6.64 13.45 -5.92
CA ALA A 121 6.43 12.03 -5.69
C ALA A 121 5.45 11.85 -4.52
N MET A 122 4.87 10.66 -4.36
CA MET A 122 4.16 10.32 -3.12
C MET A 122 5.16 10.24 -1.94
N PRO A 123 4.79 10.64 -0.72
CA PRO A 123 5.64 10.43 0.45
C PRO A 123 5.58 8.98 0.94
N TYR A 124 6.50 8.64 1.82
CA TYR A 124 6.44 7.42 2.64
C TYR A 124 6.47 7.77 4.13
N TRP A 125 6.04 6.84 4.97
CA TRP A 125 6.07 6.98 6.42
C TRP A 125 7.09 6.02 7.02
N ASP A 126 8.19 6.56 7.54
CA ASP A 126 9.14 5.76 8.32
C ASP A 126 8.59 5.54 9.74
N PHE A 127 7.80 4.50 9.85
CA PHE A 127 7.13 4.14 11.08
C PHE A 127 8.13 3.84 12.20
N THR A 128 9.34 3.34 11.91
CA THR A 128 10.36 3.07 12.95
C THR A 128 10.75 4.32 13.77
N LEU A 129 10.49 5.52 13.23
CA LEU A 129 10.75 6.79 13.92
C LEU A 129 9.67 7.18 14.93
N ASP A 130 8.49 6.59 14.88
CA ASP A 130 7.37 6.90 15.78
C ASP A 130 7.28 5.94 16.97
N GLY A 131 8.25 5.05 17.15
CA GLY A 131 8.22 4.08 18.25
C GLY A 131 8.87 4.49 19.52
N PRO A 132 8.68 3.74 20.61
CA PRO A 132 9.43 4.00 21.83
C PRO A 132 10.94 4.09 21.52
N GLY A 133 11.55 5.23 21.82
CA GLY A 133 12.95 5.52 21.49
C GLY A 133 13.21 6.01 20.05
N GLY A 134 12.21 6.00 19.19
CA GLY A 134 12.23 6.60 17.86
C GLY A 134 12.21 8.13 17.90
N LYS A 135 12.80 8.74 16.86
CA LYS A 135 13.04 10.19 16.77
C LYS A 135 11.80 11.07 17.01
N TYR A 136 10.63 10.62 16.58
CA TYR A 136 9.40 11.42 16.56
C TYR A 136 8.35 10.97 17.56
N PHE A 137 8.60 9.90 18.31
CA PHE A 137 7.67 9.40 19.32
C PHE A 137 7.37 10.45 20.40
N ASN A 138 6.09 10.71 20.64
CA ASN A 138 5.59 11.73 21.57
C ASN A 138 6.15 13.15 21.33
N THR A 139 6.57 13.45 20.09
CA THR A 139 6.95 14.81 19.68
C THR A 139 5.84 15.48 18.89
N SER A 140 5.98 16.78 18.60
CA SER A 140 5.08 17.49 17.67
C SER A 140 5.12 16.95 16.23
N GLN A 141 6.12 16.13 15.89
CA GLN A 141 6.28 15.50 14.59
C GLN A 141 5.82 14.03 14.59
N TYR A 142 5.22 13.55 15.68
CA TYR A 142 4.59 12.24 15.75
C TYR A 142 3.48 12.12 14.69
N ILE A 143 3.39 10.98 14.01
CA ILE A 143 2.43 10.80 12.91
C ILE A 143 0.97 10.90 13.39
N PHE A 144 0.68 10.55 14.65
CA PHE A 144 -0.66 10.62 15.22
C PHE A 144 -0.92 11.96 15.92
N THR A 145 -0.78 13.04 15.15
CA THR A 145 -1.10 14.40 15.56
C THR A 145 -2.12 15.00 14.61
N GLU A 146 -2.77 16.09 15.03
CA GLU A 146 -3.73 16.83 14.20
C GLU A 146 -3.13 17.33 12.88
N LYS A 147 -1.81 17.60 12.86
CA LYS A 147 -1.12 17.97 11.63
C LYS A 147 -1.18 16.88 10.58
N TYR A 148 -1.11 15.60 10.98
CA TYR A 148 -0.96 14.44 10.11
C TYR A 148 -2.18 13.52 10.18
N ALA A 149 -2.06 12.34 10.78
CA ALA A 149 -3.06 11.28 10.71
C ALA A 149 -4.23 11.46 11.69
N GLY A 150 -4.16 12.44 12.60
CA GLY A 150 -5.07 12.52 13.75
C GLY A 150 -4.70 11.51 14.84
N ASN A 151 -5.51 11.45 15.88
CA ASN A 151 -5.26 10.60 17.04
C ASN A 151 -5.15 9.12 16.62
N LYS A 152 -4.24 8.40 17.29
CA LYS A 152 -4.00 6.97 17.05
C LYS A 152 -5.27 6.13 17.30
N GLY A 153 -6.04 6.45 18.35
CA GLY A 153 -7.37 5.92 18.58
C GLY A 153 -8.43 6.98 18.24
N GLY A 154 -9.55 6.53 17.68
CA GLY A 154 -10.70 7.38 17.44
C GLY A 154 -11.44 7.76 18.71
N ASP A 155 -12.32 8.75 18.61
CA ASP A 155 -13.04 9.32 19.76
C ASP A 155 -14.17 8.38 20.23
N PRO A 156 -14.09 7.82 21.46
CA PRO A 156 -15.11 6.91 21.99
C PRO A 156 -16.51 7.55 22.09
N LYS A 157 -16.62 8.88 22.19
CA LYS A 157 -17.92 9.59 22.21
C LYS A 157 -18.65 9.55 20.87
N THR A 158 -17.92 9.23 19.80
CA THR A 158 -18.43 9.18 18.42
C THR A 158 -18.22 7.78 17.84
N ASN A 159 -18.34 6.75 18.68
CA ASN A 159 -18.12 5.36 18.31
C ASN A 159 -16.76 5.12 17.62
N TYR A 160 -15.71 5.70 18.22
CA TYR A 160 -14.32 5.59 17.78
C TYR A 160 -14.04 6.12 16.37
N THR A 161 -14.82 7.10 15.92
CA THR A 161 -14.53 7.85 14.69
C THR A 161 -13.20 8.57 14.83
N VAL A 162 -12.40 8.61 13.77
CA VAL A 162 -11.26 9.52 13.68
C VAL A 162 -11.80 10.93 13.45
N THR A 163 -11.77 11.79 14.48
CA THR A 163 -12.41 13.11 14.47
C THR A 163 -11.48 14.28 14.18
N ASN A 164 -10.17 14.04 14.11
CA ASN A 164 -9.14 15.05 13.87
C ASN A 164 -8.07 14.54 12.88
N GLY A 165 -7.03 15.34 12.62
CA GLY A 165 -6.06 15.04 11.57
C GLY A 165 -6.47 15.59 10.21
N ALA A 166 -5.61 15.42 9.22
CA ALA A 166 -5.86 15.88 7.85
C ALA A 166 -7.10 15.25 7.19
N PHE A 167 -7.56 14.10 7.70
CA PHE A 167 -8.74 13.37 7.21
C PHE A 167 -9.71 12.98 8.33
N GLY A 168 -9.80 13.79 9.38
CA GLY A 168 -10.86 13.64 10.39
C GLY A 168 -12.24 13.66 9.74
N TRP A 169 -13.17 12.86 10.26
CA TRP A 169 -14.54 12.71 9.74
C TRP A 169 -14.63 12.18 8.30
N ARG A 170 -13.61 11.46 7.84
CA ARG A 170 -13.65 10.81 6.53
C ARG A 170 -14.79 9.78 6.49
N PRO A 171 -15.72 9.86 5.51
CA PRO A 171 -16.80 8.90 5.39
C PRO A 171 -16.31 7.55 4.87
N VAL A 172 -17.01 6.49 5.27
CA VAL A 172 -16.94 5.14 4.69
C VAL A 172 -18.24 4.92 3.92
N GLU A 173 -18.12 4.84 2.60
CA GLU A 173 -19.28 4.66 1.72
C GLU A 173 -19.80 3.22 1.75
N LYS A 174 -21.03 3.01 1.27
CA LYS A 174 -21.55 1.68 0.95
C LYS A 174 -21.07 1.23 -0.41
N PHE A 175 -20.97 -0.09 -0.61
CA PHE A 175 -20.68 -0.65 -1.92
C PHE A 175 -21.77 -0.26 -2.92
N GLN A 176 -21.37 0.36 -4.03
CA GLN A 176 -22.29 0.84 -5.06
C GLN A 176 -22.30 -0.13 -6.25
N ARG A 177 -23.29 -1.02 -6.34
CA ARG A 177 -23.41 -2.02 -7.42
C ARG A 177 -23.42 -1.41 -8.82
N GLN A 178 -24.08 -0.26 -8.98
CA GLN A 178 -24.12 0.45 -10.28
C GLN A 178 -22.74 0.94 -10.71
N ARG A 179 -21.85 1.20 -9.74
CA ARG A 179 -20.49 1.69 -9.98
C ARG A 179 -19.48 0.55 -10.16
N PHE A 180 -19.66 -0.54 -9.42
CA PHE A 180 -18.75 -1.69 -9.40
C PHE A 180 -19.42 -3.03 -9.78
N PRO A 181 -20.24 -3.10 -10.85
CA PRO A 181 -20.99 -4.32 -11.16
C PRO A 181 -20.06 -5.52 -11.44
N GLN A 182 -18.87 -5.26 -11.98
CA GLN A 182 -17.87 -6.29 -12.28
C GLN A 182 -17.24 -6.94 -11.04
N TYR A 183 -17.36 -6.30 -9.87
CA TYR A 183 -16.76 -6.79 -8.62
C TYR A 183 -17.77 -7.41 -7.67
N GLU A 184 -19.08 -7.22 -7.89
CA GLU A 184 -20.13 -7.59 -6.94
C GLU A 184 -20.09 -9.07 -6.51
N SER A 185 -19.70 -9.97 -7.42
CA SER A 185 -19.59 -11.41 -7.13
C SER A 185 -18.38 -11.78 -6.27
N ILE A 186 -17.36 -10.92 -6.21
CA ILE A 186 -16.11 -11.12 -5.45
C ILE A 186 -16.13 -10.28 -4.17
N TYR A 187 -16.66 -9.07 -4.21
CA TYR A 187 -16.75 -8.18 -3.08
C TYR A 187 -17.91 -7.19 -3.24
N ASN A 188 -18.69 -7.02 -2.18
CA ASN A 188 -19.88 -6.16 -2.18
C ASN A 188 -20.11 -5.46 -0.83
N GLY A 189 -19.04 -5.18 -0.09
CA GLY A 189 -19.09 -4.57 1.24
C GLY A 189 -19.35 -5.58 2.38
N SER A 190 -19.43 -5.06 3.59
CA SER A 190 -19.83 -5.82 4.78
C SER A 190 -21.21 -6.44 4.58
N ARG A 191 -21.36 -7.72 4.96
CA ARG A 191 -22.63 -8.45 4.81
C ARG A 191 -23.73 -7.92 5.73
N THR A 192 -23.38 -7.20 6.80
CA THR A 192 -24.33 -6.69 7.77
C THR A 192 -24.71 -5.23 7.52
N THR A 193 -23.73 -4.38 7.16
CA THR A 193 -23.95 -2.92 7.03
C THR A 193 -23.99 -2.45 5.57
N GLY A 194 -23.39 -3.22 4.66
CA GLY A 194 -23.15 -2.83 3.26
C GLY A 194 -22.06 -1.76 3.10
N LEU A 195 -21.46 -1.28 4.20
CA LEU A 195 -20.32 -0.37 4.17
C LEU A 195 -19.13 -1.07 3.50
N LEU A 196 -18.25 -0.30 2.88
CA LEU A 196 -16.99 -0.79 2.31
C LEU A 196 -16.05 -1.24 3.44
N ARG A 197 -16.37 -2.34 4.11
CA ARG A 197 -15.55 -3.04 5.11
C ARG A 197 -15.44 -4.51 4.72
N GLY A 198 -14.59 -5.28 5.39
CA GLY A 198 -14.52 -6.73 5.20
C GLY A 198 -15.89 -7.39 5.37
N TRP A 199 -16.14 -8.51 4.69
CA TRP A 199 -17.46 -9.18 4.68
C TRP A 199 -18.09 -9.41 6.05
N VAL A 200 -17.25 -9.70 7.03
CA VAL A 200 -17.63 -10.08 8.40
C VAL A 200 -17.43 -8.95 9.40
N ASN A 201 -16.93 -7.79 8.96
CA ASN A 201 -16.79 -6.61 9.77
C ASN A 201 -18.16 -5.91 9.88
N SER A 202 -18.72 -5.92 11.07
CA SER A 202 -20.05 -5.44 11.39
C SER A 202 -20.08 -4.02 11.97
N VAL A 203 -18.94 -3.33 12.02
CA VAL A 203 -18.87 -1.93 12.45
C VAL A 203 -19.80 -1.07 11.57
N ASP A 204 -20.84 -0.52 12.19
CA ASP A 204 -21.86 0.34 11.56
C ASP A 204 -21.61 1.83 11.83
N ASN A 205 -20.35 2.25 11.76
CA ASN A 205 -19.97 3.65 11.81
C ASN A 205 -19.77 4.17 10.38
N PRO A 206 -20.48 5.21 9.92
CA PRO A 206 -20.34 5.73 8.56
C PRO A 206 -19.05 6.53 8.34
N TYR A 207 -18.16 6.60 9.33
CA TYR A 207 -16.85 7.24 9.24
C TYR A 207 -15.72 6.26 9.53
N VAL A 208 -14.51 6.64 9.15
CA VAL A 208 -13.29 5.89 9.46
C VAL A 208 -13.14 5.74 10.98
N THR A 209 -12.98 4.52 11.45
CA THR A 209 -12.78 4.18 12.85
C THR A 209 -11.37 3.68 13.14
N ARG A 210 -10.89 3.98 14.34
CA ARG A 210 -9.67 3.41 14.92
C ARG A 210 -9.96 3.00 16.34
N PHE A 211 -9.93 1.72 16.63
CA PHE A 211 -10.21 1.23 17.98
C PHE A 211 -8.93 1.28 18.82
N PRO A 212 -8.90 2.04 19.93
CA PRO A 212 -7.78 1.99 20.84
C PRO A 212 -7.71 0.61 21.49
N TRP A 213 -6.50 0.10 21.71
CA TRP A 213 -6.35 -1.16 22.43
C TRP A 213 -6.86 -1.05 23.87
N GLY A 214 -7.46 -2.12 24.40
CA GLY A 214 -8.05 -2.16 25.74
C GLY A 214 -9.57 -1.91 25.78
N THR A 215 -10.21 -1.64 24.65
CA THR A 215 -11.69 -1.65 24.54
C THR A 215 -12.30 -3.05 24.54
N ASN A 216 -11.49 -4.08 24.81
CA ASN A 216 -11.87 -5.47 24.97
C ASN A 216 -12.96 -5.65 26.05
N ARG A 217 -14.11 -6.21 25.67
CA ARG A 217 -14.87 -7.12 26.53
C ARG A 217 -14.39 -8.54 26.21
N ALA A 218 -13.53 -9.08 27.07
CA ALA A 218 -13.17 -10.50 27.19
C ALA A 218 -12.86 -11.27 25.87
N TYR A 219 -11.59 -11.22 25.47
CA TYR A 219 -10.94 -12.07 24.46
C TYR A 219 -11.22 -13.58 24.62
N ASN A 220 -11.62 -14.28 23.54
CA ASN A 220 -11.73 -15.74 23.51
C ASN A 220 -10.75 -16.38 22.49
N PRO A 221 -9.64 -17.01 22.94
CA PRO A 221 -8.60 -17.58 22.09
C PRO A 221 -9.05 -18.78 21.24
N THR A 222 -10.22 -19.35 21.48
CA THR A 222 -10.72 -20.55 20.78
C THR A 222 -11.41 -20.28 19.44
N GLN A 223 -11.66 -19.00 19.10
CA GLN A 223 -12.39 -18.60 17.88
C GLN A 223 -11.48 -18.18 16.70
N MET A 224 -10.16 -18.30 16.83
CA MET A 224 -9.25 -18.06 15.70
C MET A 224 -9.17 -19.28 14.77
N PRO A 225 -9.18 -19.10 13.44
CA PRO A 225 -8.81 -20.16 12.49
C PRO A 225 -7.29 -20.45 12.43
N TRP A 226 -6.50 -20.08 13.45
CA TRP A 226 -5.03 -20.04 13.41
C TRP A 226 -4.35 -21.03 14.37
N ALA A 227 -4.82 -22.28 14.43
CA ALA A 227 -4.18 -23.35 15.21
C ALA A 227 -2.69 -23.63 14.84
N ALA A 228 -2.10 -22.87 13.92
CA ALA A 228 -0.73 -22.98 13.43
C ALA A 228 0.28 -21.98 14.03
N LEU A 229 -0.14 -21.06 14.91
CA LEU A 229 0.77 -20.07 15.51
C LEU A 229 1.31 -20.53 16.86
N SER A 230 2.62 -20.42 17.05
CA SER A 230 3.22 -20.69 18.35
C SER A 230 2.70 -19.69 19.41
N PRO A 231 2.59 -20.09 20.68
CA PRO A 231 2.24 -19.18 21.79
C PRO A 231 3.14 -17.92 21.85
N ALA A 232 4.38 -18.02 21.39
CA ALA A 232 5.29 -16.88 21.27
C ALA A 232 4.86 -15.90 20.18
N MET A 233 4.36 -16.38 19.04
CA MET A 233 3.86 -15.52 17.96
C MET A 233 2.52 -14.87 18.33
N VAL A 234 1.64 -15.62 19.01
CA VAL A 234 0.43 -15.06 19.62
C VAL A 234 0.81 -13.97 20.62
N LYS A 235 1.81 -14.21 21.47
CA LYS A 235 2.34 -13.21 22.40
C LYS A 235 2.95 -12.02 21.67
N ILE A 236 3.67 -12.19 20.56
CA ILE A 236 4.27 -11.09 19.79
C ILE A 236 3.21 -10.20 19.15
N MET A 237 2.18 -10.80 18.54
CA MET A 237 1.05 -10.04 17.98
C MET A 237 0.22 -9.37 19.07
N LYS A 238 0.02 -10.09 20.18
CA LYS A 238 -0.60 -9.55 21.39
C LYS A 238 0.24 -8.37 21.91
N ASP A 239 1.54 -8.51 22.17
CA ASP A 239 2.44 -7.44 22.62
C ASP A 239 2.50 -6.26 21.64
N ALA A 240 2.50 -6.53 20.31
CA ALA A 240 2.47 -5.50 19.27
C ALA A 240 1.13 -4.73 19.25
N SER A 241 0.06 -5.37 19.67
CA SER A 241 -1.26 -4.77 19.89
C SER A 241 -1.37 -4.08 21.27
N ASP A 242 -0.75 -4.69 22.30
CA ASP A 242 -0.94 -4.43 23.73
C ASP A 242 -0.18 -3.22 24.26
N ALA A 243 1.02 -2.95 23.74
CA ALA A 243 1.95 -2.13 24.51
C ALA A 243 1.76 -0.62 24.31
N ASN A 244 0.78 -0.14 23.54
CA ASN A 244 0.73 1.26 23.07
C ASN A 244 2.00 1.69 22.29
N THR A 245 2.99 0.81 22.18
CA THR A 245 4.19 0.93 21.37
C THR A 245 3.78 0.51 19.98
N LEU A 246 3.68 1.44 19.04
CA LEU A 246 3.49 1.06 17.64
C LEU A 246 4.59 0.09 17.11
N TYR A 247 5.64 -0.22 17.88
CA TYR A 247 6.83 -0.87 17.37
C TYR A 247 7.44 -1.84 18.38
N ASN A 248 7.04 -3.10 18.27
CA ASN A 248 8.00 -4.20 18.46
C ASN A 248 8.89 -4.37 17.21
N PHE A 249 8.57 -3.68 16.11
CA PHE A 249 9.41 -3.65 14.91
C PHE A 249 10.34 -2.43 14.93
N THR A 250 11.59 -2.66 15.30
CA THR A 250 12.61 -1.62 15.49
C THR A 250 13.35 -1.29 14.19
N THR A 251 14.16 -0.23 14.20
CA THR A 251 15.12 0.03 13.12
C THR A 251 16.06 -1.16 12.89
N ALA A 252 16.46 -1.87 13.95
CA ALA A 252 17.29 -3.06 13.82
C ALA A 252 16.55 -4.20 13.09
N ASP A 253 15.25 -4.38 13.30
CA ASP A 253 14.45 -5.35 12.56
C ASP A 253 14.32 -4.95 11.08
N TYR A 254 14.09 -3.67 10.82
CA TYR A 254 14.07 -3.11 9.45
C TYR A 254 15.39 -3.38 8.71
N ASP A 255 16.52 -3.20 9.38
CA ASP A 255 17.86 -3.42 8.82
C ASP A 255 18.18 -4.90 8.59
N ARG A 256 17.72 -5.81 9.45
CA ARG A 256 17.87 -7.26 9.24
C ARG A 256 17.24 -7.71 7.92
N CYS A 257 16.14 -7.10 7.51
CA CYS A 257 15.46 -7.38 6.25
C CYS A 257 16.26 -7.00 4.99
N LEU A 258 17.36 -6.26 5.16
CA LEU A 258 18.25 -5.86 4.07
C LEU A 258 19.48 -6.77 3.92
N ASN A 259 19.59 -7.80 4.77
CA ASN A 259 20.70 -8.74 4.76
C ASN A 259 20.66 -9.64 3.52
N ALA A 260 21.27 -9.17 2.43
CA ALA A 260 21.40 -9.91 1.18
C ALA A 260 22.29 -11.17 1.29
N SER A 261 23.05 -11.35 2.38
CA SER A 261 23.79 -12.59 2.64
C SER A 261 22.88 -13.72 3.14
N ALA A 262 21.81 -13.39 3.86
CA ALA A 262 20.82 -14.34 4.38
C ALA A 262 19.58 -14.45 3.47
N ILE A 263 19.04 -13.33 3.03
CA ILE A 263 17.77 -13.24 2.30
C ILE A 263 18.07 -13.24 0.79
N LYS A 264 17.83 -14.38 0.13
CA LYS A 264 18.20 -14.66 -1.26
C LYS A 264 17.02 -14.67 -2.23
N SER A 265 15.79 -14.65 -1.74
CA SER A 265 14.60 -14.64 -2.59
C SER A 265 13.50 -13.70 -2.09
N VAL A 266 12.56 -13.35 -2.97
CA VAL A 266 11.37 -12.54 -2.62
C VAL A 266 10.59 -13.22 -1.49
N ASN A 267 10.47 -14.54 -1.50
CA ASN A 267 9.75 -15.28 -0.47
C ASN A 267 10.42 -15.14 0.90
N GLN A 268 11.75 -15.23 0.95
CA GLN A 268 12.49 -15.01 2.20
C GLN A 268 12.39 -13.56 2.69
N TRP A 269 12.32 -12.58 1.77
CA TRP A 269 12.09 -11.19 2.14
C TRP A 269 10.65 -10.98 2.63
N ASN A 270 9.66 -11.66 2.06
CA ASN A 270 8.27 -11.60 2.53
C ASN A 270 8.13 -12.07 3.98
N TYR A 271 8.95 -13.03 4.46
CA TYR A 271 8.98 -13.44 5.87
C TYR A 271 9.37 -12.30 6.83
N CYS A 272 10.06 -11.30 6.32
CA CYS A 272 10.37 -10.05 7.01
C CYS A 272 9.20 -9.06 6.98
N ALA A 273 8.41 -9.11 5.92
CA ALA A 273 7.29 -8.23 5.70
C ALA A 273 6.08 -8.64 6.54
N ASP A 274 5.60 -9.88 6.40
CA ASP A 274 4.28 -10.24 6.91
C ASP A 274 4.18 -11.67 7.44
N LEU A 275 3.47 -11.80 8.58
CA LEU A 275 3.24 -13.07 9.26
C LEU A 275 2.46 -14.08 8.41
N SER A 276 1.48 -13.63 7.63
CA SER A 276 0.71 -14.52 6.76
C SER A 276 1.61 -15.25 5.77
N THR A 277 2.71 -14.64 5.32
CA THR A 277 3.66 -15.30 4.40
C THR A 277 4.51 -16.37 5.10
N VAL A 278 4.76 -16.22 6.40
CA VAL A 278 5.44 -17.25 7.20
C VAL A 278 4.50 -18.43 7.46
N THR A 279 3.25 -18.17 7.85
CA THR A 279 2.30 -19.23 8.21
C THR A 279 1.76 -20.00 7.01
N THR A 280 1.78 -19.40 5.82
CA THR A 280 1.33 -20.01 4.56
C THR A 280 2.48 -20.45 3.66
N ALA A 281 3.73 -20.37 4.15
CA ALA A 281 4.89 -20.89 3.44
C ALA A 281 4.73 -22.40 3.13
N PRO A 282 5.39 -22.93 2.09
CA PRO A 282 5.34 -24.36 1.78
C PRO A 282 5.77 -25.24 2.95
N ASN A 283 6.68 -24.72 3.78
CA ASN A 283 7.08 -25.31 5.05
C ASN A 283 7.12 -24.22 6.13
N PRO A 284 6.03 -24.02 6.89
CA PRO A 284 5.96 -22.97 7.90
C PRO A 284 7.00 -23.11 9.02
N MET A 285 7.37 -24.35 9.38
CA MET A 285 8.38 -24.61 10.41
C MET A 285 9.77 -24.19 9.94
N GLU A 286 10.10 -24.43 8.67
CA GLU A 286 11.34 -23.94 8.07
C GLU A 286 11.35 -22.43 7.93
N ALA A 287 10.24 -21.82 7.51
CA ALA A 287 10.12 -20.36 7.43
C ALA A 287 10.29 -19.71 8.81
N LEU A 288 9.67 -20.27 9.85
CA LEU A 288 9.84 -19.83 11.23
C LEU A 288 11.26 -20.05 11.74
N GLY A 289 11.87 -21.20 11.41
CA GLY A 289 13.26 -21.52 11.74
C GLY A 289 14.24 -20.53 11.10
N PHE A 290 14.04 -20.19 9.83
CA PHE A 290 14.79 -19.16 9.12
C PHE A 290 14.63 -17.81 9.81
N ALA A 291 13.39 -17.42 10.11
CA ALA A 291 13.14 -16.15 10.77
C ALA A 291 13.84 -16.08 12.14
N SER A 292 13.74 -17.14 12.94
CA SER A 292 14.42 -17.23 14.24
C SER A 292 15.95 -17.18 14.10
N GLN A 293 16.53 -17.93 13.17
CA GLN A 293 17.97 -18.00 12.93
C GLN A 293 18.58 -16.64 12.62
N PHE A 294 17.87 -15.80 11.85
CA PHE A 294 18.35 -14.47 11.45
C PHE A 294 17.75 -13.33 12.28
N GLY A 295 17.01 -13.65 13.33
CA GLY A 295 16.29 -12.66 14.15
C GLY A 295 15.30 -11.82 13.33
N ILE A 296 14.70 -12.36 12.28
CA ILE A 296 13.71 -11.65 11.48
C ILE A 296 12.39 -11.54 12.25
N SER A 297 11.81 -10.35 12.24
CA SER A 297 10.47 -10.08 12.76
C SER A 297 9.48 -9.98 11.59
N PRO A 298 8.42 -10.81 11.51
CA PRO A 298 7.48 -10.81 10.39
C PRO A 298 6.39 -9.73 10.51
N LEU A 299 6.74 -8.59 11.10
CA LEU A 299 5.79 -7.56 11.51
C LEU A 299 5.94 -6.24 10.76
N MET A 300 6.88 -6.11 9.82
CA MET A 300 7.13 -4.84 9.11
C MET A 300 5.86 -4.26 8.45
N HIS A 301 5.03 -5.13 7.87
CA HIS A 301 3.73 -4.78 7.32
C HIS A 301 2.66 -4.73 8.40
N ALA A 302 2.44 -5.86 9.08
CA ALA A 302 1.28 -6.05 9.96
C ALA A 302 1.26 -5.15 11.22
N SER A 303 2.42 -4.69 11.73
CA SER A 303 2.48 -3.92 12.97
C SER A 303 1.70 -2.60 12.88
N ALA A 304 1.84 -1.87 11.76
CA ALA A 304 1.18 -0.59 11.58
C ALA A 304 -0.34 -0.74 11.49
N HIS A 305 -0.82 -1.81 10.82
CA HIS A 305 -2.23 -2.15 10.72
C HIS A 305 -2.84 -2.37 12.10
N PHE A 306 -2.28 -3.31 12.86
CA PHE A 306 -2.79 -3.64 14.19
C PHE A 306 -2.70 -2.49 15.17
N ALA A 307 -1.59 -1.74 15.15
CA ALA A 307 -1.36 -0.69 16.14
C ALA A 307 -2.22 0.57 15.94
N THR A 308 -2.80 0.79 14.76
CA THR A 308 -3.55 2.01 14.44
C THR A 308 -5.04 1.74 14.25
N GLY A 309 -5.43 0.58 13.71
CA GLY A 309 -6.85 0.24 13.52
C GLY A 309 -7.49 -0.44 14.74
N GLY A 310 -6.72 -1.21 15.51
CA GLY A 310 -7.24 -2.05 16.60
C GLY A 310 -8.27 -3.09 16.16
N LEU A 311 -8.69 -3.95 17.10
CA LEU A 311 -9.72 -4.96 16.91
C LEU A 311 -10.73 -4.84 18.07
N LEU A 312 -12.00 -5.07 17.79
CA LEU A 312 -13.05 -5.23 18.79
C LEU A 312 -13.23 -6.72 19.16
N ASP A 313 -14.19 -6.99 20.05
CA ASP A 313 -14.45 -8.27 20.72
C ASP A 313 -14.61 -9.46 19.76
N SER A 314 -15.18 -9.23 18.57
CA SER A 314 -15.08 -10.17 17.47
C SER A 314 -13.84 -9.80 16.66
N LEU A 315 -12.91 -10.74 16.46
CA LEU A 315 -11.72 -10.52 15.60
C LEU A 315 -12.07 -10.09 14.17
N MET A 316 -13.35 -10.09 13.82
CA MET A 316 -13.92 -9.68 12.55
C MET A 316 -14.33 -8.20 12.53
N ASP A 317 -14.59 -7.59 13.69
CA ASP A 317 -14.86 -6.17 13.84
C ASP A 317 -13.55 -5.41 14.08
N ALA A 318 -12.95 -4.97 12.99
CA ALA A 318 -11.69 -4.23 13.00
C ALA A 318 -11.92 -2.75 12.73
N GLY A 319 -11.08 -1.88 13.30
CA GLY A 319 -11.03 -0.49 12.85
C GLY A 319 -10.45 -0.45 11.45
N ASP A 320 -10.71 0.61 10.70
CA ASP A 320 -10.59 0.57 9.25
C ASP A 320 -9.16 0.27 8.77
N LEU A 321 -8.08 0.70 9.45
CA LEU A 321 -6.72 0.29 9.06
C LEU A 321 -6.41 -1.20 9.40
N SER A 322 -7.01 -1.77 10.45
CA SER A 322 -6.81 -3.18 10.82
C SER A 322 -7.63 -4.15 9.98
N ASP A 323 -8.70 -3.67 9.34
CA ASP A 323 -9.48 -4.47 8.40
C ASP A 323 -8.65 -4.74 7.15
N THR A 324 -8.03 -5.92 7.05
CA THR A 324 -7.13 -6.25 5.94
C THR A 324 -7.76 -6.00 4.58
N SER A 325 -9.04 -6.31 4.40
CA SER A 325 -9.73 -6.15 3.11
C SER A 325 -9.83 -4.69 2.68
N THR A 326 -10.05 -3.77 3.64
CA THR A 326 -10.41 -2.37 3.39
C THR A 326 -9.51 -1.36 4.08
N SER A 327 -8.35 -1.81 4.56
CA SER A 327 -7.29 -0.99 5.17
C SER A 327 -6.86 0.26 4.42
N PRO A 328 -6.99 0.36 3.08
CA PRO A 328 -6.78 1.63 2.40
C PRO A 328 -7.68 2.78 2.88
N HIS A 329 -8.79 2.54 3.58
CA HIS A 329 -9.65 3.62 4.12
C HIS A 329 -8.90 4.64 4.96
N ASP A 330 -7.87 4.23 5.69
CA ASP A 330 -6.97 5.15 6.38
C ASP A 330 -5.91 5.71 5.40
N ILE A 331 -6.37 6.63 4.55
CA ILE A 331 -5.68 7.08 3.33
C ILE A 331 -4.25 7.56 3.52
N LEU A 332 -4.00 8.33 4.59
CA LEU A 332 -2.70 8.92 4.83
C LEU A 332 -1.72 7.83 5.29
N ILE A 333 -2.18 6.96 6.18
CA ILE A 333 -1.34 5.93 6.80
C ILE A 333 -1.08 4.79 5.81
N PHE A 334 -2.10 4.21 5.19
CA PHE A 334 -1.96 3.03 4.33
C PHE A 334 -0.95 3.26 3.20
N MET A 335 -1.15 4.32 2.40
CA MET A 335 -0.32 4.62 1.24
C MET A 335 1.13 4.94 1.65
N ALA A 336 1.32 5.73 2.71
CA ALA A 336 2.66 6.10 3.16
C ALA A 336 3.40 4.91 3.82
N GLN A 337 2.69 4.06 4.57
CA GLN A 337 3.24 2.82 5.15
C GLN A 337 3.76 1.89 4.06
N HIS A 338 2.92 1.66 3.05
CA HIS A 338 3.23 0.73 1.96
C HIS A 338 4.36 1.23 1.05
N ALA A 339 4.50 2.54 0.88
CA ALA A 339 5.69 3.12 0.27
C ALA A 339 6.96 2.86 1.10
N ASN A 340 6.91 2.79 2.44
CA ASN A 340 8.08 2.47 3.26
C ASN A 340 8.44 0.97 3.25
N ILE A 341 7.44 0.10 3.13
CA ILE A 341 7.64 -1.34 2.90
C ILE A 341 8.31 -1.55 1.54
N ASP A 342 7.82 -0.87 0.51
CA ASP A 342 8.41 -0.87 -0.83
C ASP A 342 9.85 -0.33 -0.85
N ARG A 343 10.13 0.71 -0.05
CA ARG A 343 11.48 1.24 0.16
C ARG A 343 12.43 0.15 0.70
N ASN A 344 12.00 -0.62 1.70
CA ASN A 344 12.80 -1.73 2.23
C ASN A 344 13.06 -2.79 1.15
N ALA A 345 12.01 -3.20 0.43
CA ALA A 345 12.13 -4.18 -0.66
C ALA A 345 13.12 -3.72 -1.73
N LEU A 346 13.05 -2.46 -2.15
CA LEU A 346 13.96 -1.89 -3.16
C LEU A 346 15.42 -1.88 -2.69
N MET A 347 15.67 -1.52 -1.43
CA MET A 347 17.01 -1.56 -0.84
C MET A 347 17.55 -2.99 -0.75
N TRP A 348 16.72 -3.95 -0.33
CA TRP A 348 17.09 -5.37 -0.33
C TRP A 348 17.41 -5.86 -1.76
N GLN A 349 16.55 -5.55 -2.73
CA GLN A 349 16.78 -5.92 -4.14
C GLN A 349 18.10 -5.37 -4.67
N ALA A 350 18.46 -4.14 -4.32
CA ALA A 350 19.71 -3.52 -4.71
C ALA A 350 20.93 -4.14 -4.03
N ASN A 351 20.85 -4.43 -2.72
CA ASN A 351 21.90 -5.11 -1.99
C ASN A 351 22.15 -6.52 -2.56
N LEU A 352 21.07 -7.27 -2.84
CA LEU A 352 21.19 -8.60 -3.42
C LEU A 352 21.74 -8.57 -4.84
N GLN A 353 21.29 -7.64 -5.68
CA GLN A 353 21.81 -7.47 -7.04
C GLN A 353 23.28 -7.00 -7.05
N ALA A 354 23.72 -6.23 -6.05
CA ALA A 354 25.12 -5.85 -5.91
C ALA A 354 26.00 -7.04 -5.51
N ALA A 355 25.52 -7.90 -4.61
CA ALA A 355 26.22 -9.12 -4.21
C ALA A 355 26.23 -10.19 -5.31
N ASN A 356 25.15 -10.30 -6.09
CA ASN A 356 25.03 -11.24 -7.20
C ASN A 356 24.14 -10.65 -8.30
N ARG A 357 24.76 -10.13 -9.37
CA ARG A 357 24.05 -9.50 -10.50
C ARG A 357 23.05 -10.44 -11.20
N LYS A 358 23.25 -11.76 -11.13
CA LYS A 358 22.38 -12.75 -11.81
C LYS A 358 20.98 -12.81 -11.21
N VAL A 359 20.78 -12.37 -9.97
CA VAL A 359 19.46 -12.41 -9.30
C VAL A 359 18.42 -11.54 -9.99
N ALA A 360 18.83 -10.45 -10.65
CA ALA A 360 17.92 -9.58 -11.41
C ALA A 360 17.65 -10.10 -12.84
N GLY A 361 18.30 -11.20 -13.26
CA GLY A 361 18.12 -11.80 -14.58
C GLY A 361 16.67 -12.24 -14.79
N LYS A 362 16.17 -12.12 -16.03
CA LYS A 362 14.76 -12.43 -16.37
C LYS A 362 14.32 -13.85 -16.03
N SER A 363 15.25 -14.81 -15.99
CA SER A 363 14.98 -16.20 -15.59
C SER A 363 15.03 -16.45 -14.08
N VAL A 364 15.52 -15.49 -13.28
CA VAL A 364 15.70 -15.63 -11.83
C VAL A 364 14.77 -14.69 -11.05
N MET A 365 14.67 -13.42 -11.47
CA MET A 365 13.79 -12.39 -10.89
C MET A 365 13.69 -12.42 -9.35
N TRP A 366 14.83 -12.28 -8.68
CA TRP A 366 14.97 -12.34 -7.22
C TRP A 366 14.42 -13.63 -6.61
N GLY A 367 14.50 -14.74 -7.33
CA GLY A 367 14.02 -16.05 -6.87
C GLY A 367 12.50 -16.11 -6.72
N TYR A 368 11.75 -15.26 -7.42
CA TYR A 368 10.30 -15.30 -7.43
C TYR A 368 9.81 -16.60 -8.13
N PRO A 369 8.86 -17.35 -7.54
CA PRO A 369 8.45 -18.64 -8.09
C PRO A 369 7.65 -18.48 -9.38
N ALA A 370 8.05 -19.19 -10.43
CA ALA A 370 7.36 -19.24 -11.73
C ALA A 370 6.38 -20.41 -11.83
N THR A 371 6.50 -21.44 -10.98
CA THR A 371 5.64 -22.63 -11.02
C THR A 371 5.25 -23.10 -9.60
N LYS A 372 4.14 -23.83 -9.50
CA LYS A 372 3.75 -24.53 -8.25
C LYS A 372 4.79 -25.54 -7.78
N ALA A 373 5.60 -26.10 -8.69
CA ALA A 373 6.70 -26.99 -8.29
C ALA A 373 7.78 -26.24 -7.47
N GLN A 374 7.97 -24.95 -7.72
CA GLN A 374 8.90 -24.11 -6.95
C GLN A 374 8.30 -23.58 -5.65
N TYR A 375 6.97 -23.40 -5.60
CA TYR A 375 6.25 -22.93 -4.42
C TYR A 375 4.84 -23.56 -4.37
N PRO A 376 4.70 -24.76 -3.77
CA PRO A 376 3.45 -25.54 -3.83
C PRO A 376 2.23 -24.88 -3.22
N THR A 377 2.41 -24.04 -2.19
CA THR A 377 1.32 -23.32 -1.51
C THR A 377 1.01 -21.96 -2.15
N ALA A 378 1.57 -21.65 -3.31
CA ALA A 378 1.34 -20.37 -3.97
C ALA A 378 -0.15 -20.27 -4.29
N VAL A 379 -0.75 -19.11 -4.05
CA VAL A 379 -2.13 -18.85 -4.48
C VAL A 379 -2.16 -18.83 -6.02
N ASP A 380 -3.22 -19.36 -6.63
CA ASP A 380 -3.39 -19.25 -8.09
C ASP A 380 -3.49 -17.77 -8.47
N GLY A 381 -2.68 -17.33 -9.44
CA GLY A 381 -2.54 -15.91 -9.77
C GLY A 381 -1.34 -15.22 -9.13
N CYS A 382 -0.58 -15.90 -8.25
CA CYS A 382 0.59 -15.32 -7.59
C CYS A 382 1.94 -15.82 -8.14
N LEU A 383 1.98 -16.61 -9.23
CA LEU A 383 3.23 -17.02 -9.86
C LEU A 383 3.81 -15.92 -10.76
N LEU A 384 5.10 -16.00 -11.07
CA LEU A 384 5.87 -14.93 -11.73
C LEU A 384 5.20 -14.34 -12.98
N HIS A 385 4.56 -15.16 -13.81
CA HIS A 385 3.95 -14.72 -15.07
C HIS A 385 2.44 -14.56 -14.99
N ASP A 386 1.85 -14.76 -13.83
CA ASP A 386 0.43 -14.49 -13.62
C ASP A 386 0.18 -12.98 -13.58
N PRO A 387 -0.98 -12.50 -14.08
CA PRO A 387 -1.44 -11.13 -13.84
C PRO A 387 -1.61 -10.90 -12.34
N ILE A 388 -1.12 -9.77 -11.82
CA ILE A 388 -1.11 -9.45 -10.38
C ILE A 388 -2.48 -9.62 -9.72
N ASN A 389 -3.53 -9.25 -10.44
CA ASN A 389 -4.90 -9.63 -10.13
C ASN A 389 -5.71 -9.64 -11.43
N SER A 390 -6.27 -10.78 -11.84
CA SER A 390 -7.02 -10.86 -13.10
C SER A 390 -8.44 -10.32 -12.99
N ALA A 391 -9.00 -10.21 -11.78
CA ALA A 391 -10.32 -9.64 -11.52
C ALA A 391 -10.27 -8.09 -11.51
N ALA A 392 -9.35 -7.52 -10.74
CA ALA A 392 -9.08 -6.09 -10.61
C ALA A 392 -7.71 -5.74 -11.24
N LYS A 393 -7.63 -5.84 -12.57
CA LYS A 393 -6.39 -5.69 -13.34
C LYS A 393 -5.72 -4.33 -13.15
N PHE A 394 -4.42 -4.37 -12.89
CA PHE A 394 -3.53 -3.22 -13.08
C PHE A 394 -3.19 -3.12 -14.56
N ALA A 395 -3.86 -2.24 -15.32
CA ALA A 395 -3.64 -2.11 -16.77
C ALA A 395 -2.80 -0.89 -17.16
N GLU A 396 -2.72 0.14 -16.30
CA GLU A 396 -2.14 1.45 -16.62
C GLU A 396 -1.01 1.86 -15.66
N LEU A 397 -0.16 0.91 -15.25
CA LEU A 397 0.93 1.18 -14.29
C LEU A 397 1.99 2.14 -14.83
N ILE A 398 2.18 2.19 -16.14
CA ILE A 398 3.11 3.10 -16.79
C ILE A 398 2.32 4.00 -17.75
N PRO A 399 2.37 5.32 -17.57
CA PRO A 399 1.76 6.26 -18.50
C PRO A 399 2.22 5.98 -19.94
N GLY A 400 1.25 5.78 -20.84
CA GLY A 400 1.50 5.48 -22.26
C GLY A 400 1.86 4.02 -22.57
N ARG A 401 1.84 3.11 -21.59
CA ARG A 401 2.02 1.67 -21.82
C ARG A 401 0.88 0.89 -21.16
N SER A 402 -0.24 0.80 -21.85
CA SER A 402 -1.38 -0.02 -21.42
C SER A 402 -1.08 -1.51 -21.59
N LYS A 403 -1.48 -2.32 -20.60
CA LYS A 403 -1.55 -3.79 -20.68
C LYS A 403 -2.99 -4.24 -20.40
N PRO A 404 -3.84 -4.42 -21.43
CA PRO A 404 -5.26 -4.77 -21.25
C PRO A 404 -5.51 -6.08 -20.49
N ASN A 405 -4.57 -7.02 -20.55
CA ASN A 405 -4.63 -8.28 -19.81
C ASN A 405 -4.11 -8.17 -18.36
N GLY A 406 -3.68 -6.99 -17.95
CA GLY A 406 -3.03 -6.73 -16.66
C GLY A 406 -1.51 -6.87 -16.73
N TYR A 407 -0.82 -6.08 -15.92
CA TYR A 407 0.58 -6.27 -15.61
C TYR A 407 0.76 -7.54 -14.77
N THR A 408 1.80 -8.31 -15.09
CA THR A 408 2.20 -9.51 -14.35
C THR A 408 3.14 -9.18 -13.20
N HIS A 409 3.35 -10.13 -12.29
CA HIS A 409 4.37 -10.02 -11.24
C HIS A 409 5.76 -9.78 -11.84
N PHE A 410 6.10 -10.48 -12.92
CA PHE A 410 7.32 -10.29 -13.70
C PHE A 410 7.44 -8.85 -14.19
N ASP A 411 6.37 -8.30 -14.78
CA ASP A 411 6.40 -6.95 -15.33
C ASP A 411 6.72 -5.93 -14.24
N VAL A 412 6.04 -6.02 -13.08
CA VAL A 412 6.30 -5.08 -11.98
C VAL A 412 7.73 -5.21 -11.47
N LEU A 413 8.25 -6.42 -11.32
CA LEU A 413 9.66 -6.64 -10.93
C LEU A 413 10.64 -6.09 -11.97
N ASP A 414 10.37 -6.26 -13.27
CA ASP A 414 11.22 -5.79 -14.38
C ASP A 414 11.20 -4.26 -14.52
N LEU A 415 10.06 -3.64 -14.25
CA LEU A 415 9.88 -2.19 -14.33
C LEU A 415 10.44 -1.46 -13.11
N THR A 416 10.52 -2.15 -11.99
CA THR A 416 10.95 -1.57 -10.70
C THR A 416 12.28 -2.13 -10.22
N ARG A 417 13.08 -2.68 -11.14
CA ARG A 417 14.46 -3.05 -10.82
C ARG A 417 15.22 -1.83 -10.30
N PRO A 418 16.14 -1.98 -9.33
CA PRO A 418 16.93 -0.86 -8.83
C PRO A 418 17.57 0.00 -9.92
N ASP A 419 18.05 -0.60 -11.00
CA ASP A 419 18.67 0.09 -12.14
C ASP A 419 17.69 0.78 -13.10
N ASN A 420 16.41 0.40 -13.12
CA ASN A 420 15.42 0.87 -14.11
C ASN A 420 14.22 1.63 -13.49
N ILE A 421 14.07 1.59 -12.16
CA ILE A 421 12.89 2.10 -11.48
C ILE A 421 12.66 3.61 -11.72
N PRO A 422 11.41 4.05 -11.98
CA PRO A 422 11.09 5.46 -12.26
C PRO A 422 11.03 6.34 -10.99
N TYR A 423 11.24 5.75 -9.82
CA TYR A 423 11.30 6.46 -8.53
C TYR A 423 12.40 5.90 -7.63
N THR A 424 12.80 6.68 -6.63
CA THR A 424 13.66 6.27 -5.52
C THR A 424 13.17 6.93 -4.24
N TYR A 425 13.92 6.80 -3.15
CA TYR A 425 13.62 7.35 -1.83
C TYR A 425 14.73 8.31 -1.40
N ASP A 426 14.39 9.35 -0.64
CA ASP A 426 15.36 10.35 -0.16
C ASP A 426 16.35 9.79 0.88
N ASN A 427 15.90 8.86 1.71
CA ASN A 427 16.74 8.14 2.65
C ASN A 427 16.96 6.71 2.13
N VAL A 428 18.13 6.42 1.56
CA VAL A 428 18.52 5.07 1.14
C VAL A 428 19.94 4.75 1.58
N TYR A 429 20.24 3.48 1.78
CA TYR A 429 21.56 3.01 2.21
C TYR A 429 21.95 1.72 1.49
N GLY A 430 23.11 1.17 1.84
CA GLY A 430 23.70 0.03 1.15
C GLY A 430 24.01 0.32 -0.32
N ALA A 431 23.78 -0.67 -1.18
CA ALA A 431 24.10 -0.60 -2.61
C ALA A 431 23.25 0.45 -3.36
N LEU A 432 22.05 0.77 -2.86
CA LEU A 432 21.18 1.76 -3.49
C LEU A 432 21.79 3.17 -3.37
N LYS A 433 22.41 3.49 -2.21
CA LYS A 433 23.11 4.76 -1.98
C LYS A 433 24.37 4.92 -2.84
N THR A 434 25.10 3.84 -3.09
CA THR A 434 26.32 3.91 -3.91
C THR A 434 26.04 3.95 -5.41
N LYS A 435 24.92 3.34 -5.85
CA LYS A 435 24.45 3.42 -7.24
C LYS A 435 23.87 4.80 -7.60
N PHE A 436 23.30 5.51 -6.63
CA PHE A 436 22.72 6.84 -6.82
C PHE A 436 23.50 7.86 -6.00
N LYS A 437 24.71 8.20 -6.47
CA LYS A 437 25.27 9.52 -6.14
C LYS A 437 24.34 10.53 -6.79
N HIS A 438 23.52 11.20 -5.98
CA HIS A 438 22.74 12.36 -6.38
C HIS A 438 23.66 13.51 -6.78
#